data_AF-A0A3D3ZXN8-F1
#
_entry.id   AF-A0A3D3ZXN8-F1
#
_cell.length_a   1.000
_cell.length_b   1.000
_cell.length_c   1.000
_cell.angle_alpha   90.00
_cell.angle_beta   90.00
_cell.angle_gamma   90.00
#
_symmetry.space_group_name_H-M   'P 1'
#
loop_
_entity.id
_entity.type
_entity.pdbx_description
1 polymer ?
#
loop_
_entity_poly.entity_id
_entity_poly.type
_entity_poly.pdbx_seq_one_letter_code
_entity_poly.pdbx_strand_id
1 'polypeptide(L)'
;MLEDFAISFTLQSEATLMAWGIGLSLLGFALALRMRRNSQWSLQRVPYFLAFAGIFVLSSALPLAWMATFEAMKHGVLWLLVASIFLGIAAFGYVYGVISHARSVSGYGDGGSAWMAFVPIANLFLLFKAPIQKDETKSAARMAGDFVGVVLGLFLLALAQGITKASDDVLDNMIERAGADAELQSISTEAMLRAQGLETTLSQMAAEVPSQQVDDTTTLLRVEARATTLRYVYQVDTDAQNLPASVRRGLTKHNCTYEALAPVIQAGATIEHFYGRPDGTELGTVTITQAICDNPEPEVPTNPTEAEITGMIEASPAGEMYRALKGYYPEEAKYFRDSMVALLSGGADEEEAFSKMLTVGAEIRRRHAANLRAAPDQSLGAILQSQTQMIAAFENDPVLCNRVVMFGAEAIPEDKRPHVVALMDAASLLYRAMYEGEHSPVERTQATDDDWGNLIVDFYAAGGTDDELDLVMQPDIQSPQLCNAMLRFLRVLTDADFPGSDRLRAEMVAAINEG
;
A
#
# COMPACT_ATOMS: atom_id res chain seq x y z
N MET A 1 4.59 -2.43 -34.14
CA MET A 1 4.56 -1.10 -34.79
C MET A 1 3.50 -0.18 -34.20
N LEU A 2 2.20 -0.48 -34.31
CA LEU A 2 1.17 0.39 -33.71
C LEU A 2 1.20 0.35 -32.17
N GLU A 3 1.44 -0.84 -31.60
CA GLU A 3 1.58 -1.00 -30.15
C GLU A 3 2.80 -0.23 -29.62
N ASP A 4 3.96 -0.36 -30.26
CA ASP A 4 5.17 0.37 -29.89
C ASP A 4 4.97 1.89 -29.97
N PHE A 5 4.23 2.37 -30.98
CA PHE A 5 3.83 3.78 -31.06
C PHE A 5 2.94 4.18 -29.88
N ALA A 6 1.97 3.34 -29.50
CA ALA A 6 1.07 3.61 -28.39
C ALA A 6 1.82 3.68 -27.06
N ILE A 7 2.75 2.74 -26.82
CA ILE A 7 3.62 2.74 -25.63
C ILE A 7 4.52 3.98 -25.63
N SER A 8 5.16 4.30 -26.76
CA SER A 8 5.99 5.49 -26.88
C SER A 8 5.19 6.78 -26.65
N PHE A 9 3.91 6.78 -27.05
CA PHE A 9 3.00 7.88 -26.83
C PHE A 9 2.63 8.03 -25.34
N THR A 10 2.32 6.95 -24.63
CA THR A 10 1.98 7.01 -23.19
C THR A 10 3.15 7.43 -22.32
N LEU A 11 4.39 7.25 -22.79
CA LEU A 11 5.62 7.66 -22.11
C LEU A 11 6.03 9.12 -22.42
N GLN A 12 5.23 9.87 -23.18
CA GLN A 12 5.51 11.28 -23.45
C GLN A 12 5.25 12.16 -22.23
N SER A 13 5.96 13.30 -22.14
CA SER A 13 5.69 14.30 -21.12
C SER A 13 4.24 14.80 -21.19
N GLU A 14 3.71 15.22 -20.04
CA GLU A 14 2.36 15.80 -19.92
C GLU A 14 2.14 16.94 -20.93
N ALA A 15 3.12 17.82 -21.12
CA ALA A 15 3.06 18.92 -22.08
C ALA A 15 2.86 18.44 -23.52
N THR A 16 3.54 17.36 -23.90
CA THR A 16 3.40 16.74 -25.23
C THR A 16 2.02 16.12 -25.40
N LEU A 17 1.54 15.38 -24.40
CA LEU A 17 0.19 14.79 -24.40
C LEU A 17 -0.89 15.87 -24.50
N MET A 18 -0.74 16.96 -23.74
CA MET A 18 -1.62 18.12 -23.80
C MET A 18 -1.61 18.77 -25.19
N ALA A 19 -0.44 18.93 -25.81
CA ALA A 19 -0.32 19.49 -27.16
C ALA A 19 -1.04 18.63 -28.21
N TRP A 20 -0.93 17.30 -28.14
CA TRP A 20 -1.69 16.37 -28.98
C TRP A 20 -3.19 16.49 -28.76
N GLY A 21 -3.64 16.55 -27.50
CA GLY A 21 -5.05 16.73 -27.17
C GLY A 21 -5.63 18.02 -27.76
N ILE A 22 -4.92 19.14 -27.59
CA ILE A 22 -5.31 20.43 -28.18
C ILE A 22 -5.35 20.35 -29.71
N GLY A 23 -4.30 19.79 -30.33
CA GLY A 23 -4.20 19.65 -31.78
C GLY A 23 -5.33 18.84 -32.40
N LEU A 24 -5.67 17.68 -31.81
CA LEU A 24 -6.78 16.83 -32.26
C LEU A 24 -8.14 17.51 -32.08
N SER A 25 -8.34 18.22 -30.97
CA SER A 25 -9.57 19.00 -30.75
C SER A 25 -9.73 20.12 -31.77
N LEU A 26 -8.64 20.86 -32.08
CA LEU A 26 -8.63 21.88 -33.12
C LEU A 26 -8.94 21.32 -34.51
N LEU A 27 -8.39 20.14 -34.83
CA LEU A 27 -8.65 19.45 -36.09
C LEU A 27 -10.13 19.06 -36.23
N GLY A 28 -10.72 18.46 -35.19
CA GLY A 28 -12.14 18.14 -35.15
C GLY A 28 -13.03 19.39 -35.32
N PHE A 29 -12.67 20.47 -34.64
CA PHE A 29 -13.39 21.74 -34.74
C PHE A 29 -13.30 22.36 -36.14
N ALA A 30 -12.11 22.40 -36.75
CA ALA A 30 -11.92 22.90 -38.09
C ALA A 30 -12.76 22.11 -39.12
N LEU A 31 -12.83 20.78 -38.95
CA LEU A 31 -13.69 19.91 -39.75
C LEU A 31 -15.17 20.28 -39.58
N ALA A 32 -15.64 20.53 -38.35
CA ALA A 32 -17.00 20.98 -38.10
C ALA A 32 -17.33 22.29 -38.82
N LEU A 33 -16.46 23.30 -38.74
CA LEU A 33 -16.65 24.58 -39.45
C LEU A 33 -16.69 24.38 -40.97
N ARG A 34 -15.81 23.53 -41.50
CA ARG A 34 -15.75 23.23 -42.93
C ARG A 34 -17.02 22.54 -43.44
N MET A 35 -17.57 21.61 -42.67
CA MET A 35 -18.79 20.87 -43.00
C MET A 35 -20.06 21.71 -42.79
N ARG A 36 -20.04 22.64 -41.82
CA ARG A 36 -21.19 23.48 -41.46
C ARG A 36 -21.20 24.86 -42.10
N ARG A 37 -20.22 25.21 -42.94
CA ARG A 37 -20.09 26.53 -43.58
C ARG A 37 -21.39 27.12 -44.16
N ASN A 38 -22.25 26.27 -44.72
CA ASN A 38 -23.53 26.69 -45.35
C ASN A 38 -24.76 26.44 -44.47
N SER A 39 -24.57 26.00 -43.24
CA SER A 39 -25.67 25.66 -42.33
C SER A 39 -26.28 26.91 -41.73
N GLN A 40 -27.60 27.03 -41.82
CA GLN A 40 -28.39 28.10 -41.20
C GLN A 40 -28.90 27.71 -39.79
N TRP A 41 -28.44 26.57 -39.26
CA TRP A 41 -28.81 26.15 -37.91
C TRP A 41 -28.23 27.13 -36.90
N SER A 42 -29.09 27.69 -36.05
CA SER A 42 -28.73 28.71 -35.08
C SER A 42 -29.09 28.27 -33.66
N LEU A 43 -28.29 28.72 -32.69
CA LEU A 43 -28.43 28.29 -31.30
C LEU A 43 -28.43 29.50 -30.36
N GLN A 44 -29.45 29.57 -29.51
CA GLN A 44 -29.64 30.65 -28.55
C GLN A 44 -28.63 30.56 -27.39
N ARG A 45 -28.48 31.63 -26.62
CA ARG A 45 -27.45 31.74 -25.57
C ARG A 45 -27.48 30.60 -24.55
N VAL A 46 -28.65 30.34 -23.97
CA VAL A 46 -28.81 29.36 -22.88
C VAL A 46 -28.63 27.93 -23.38
N PRO A 47 -29.25 27.50 -24.50
CA PRO A 47 -28.93 26.20 -25.11
C PRO A 47 -27.45 26.05 -25.45
N TYR A 48 -26.76 27.13 -25.84
CA TYR A 48 -25.32 27.07 -26.17
C TYR A 48 -24.49 26.84 -24.92
N PHE A 49 -24.78 27.57 -23.86
CA PHE A 49 -24.14 27.39 -22.57
C PHE A 49 -24.36 25.99 -22.01
N LEU A 50 -25.58 25.45 -22.09
CA LEU A 50 -25.88 24.09 -21.67
C LEU A 50 -25.14 23.04 -22.50
N ALA A 51 -25.13 23.19 -23.83
CA ALA A 51 -24.39 22.29 -24.71
C ALA A 51 -22.88 22.35 -24.44
N PHE A 52 -22.35 23.55 -24.22
CA PHE A 52 -20.96 23.76 -23.83
C PHE A 52 -20.62 23.07 -22.51
N ALA A 53 -21.41 23.29 -21.45
CA ALA A 53 -21.21 22.65 -20.16
C ALA A 53 -21.35 21.12 -20.25
N GLY A 54 -22.28 20.61 -21.06
CA GLY A 54 -22.43 19.18 -21.31
C GLY A 54 -21.21 18.55 -22.01
N ILE A 55 -20.59 19.26 -22.96
CA ILE A 55 -19.33 18.82 -23.58
C ILE A 55 -18.23 18.70 -22.53
N PHE A 56 -18.13 19.67 -21.60
CA PHE A 56 -17.15 19.62 -20.51
C PHE A 56 -17.35 18.37 -19.64
N VAL A 57 -18.58 18.07 -19.22
CA VAL A 57 -18.88 16.85 -18.44
C VAL A 57 -18.46 15.59 -19.19
N LEU A 58 -18.80 15.48 -20.48
CA LEU A 58 -18.42 14.32 -21.28
C LEU A 58 -16.90 14.21 -21.46
N SER A 59 -16.21 15.35 -21.63
CA SER A 59 -14.75 15.37 -21.77
C SER A 59 -14.03 15.00 -20.46
N SER A 60 -14.60 15.35 -19.30
CA SER A 60 -14.06 14.98 -17.99
C SER A 60 -14.14 13.47 -17.73
N ALA A 61 -14.98 12.72 -18.45
CA ALA A 61 -15.01 11.27 -18.37
C ALA A 61 -13.94 10.58 -19.24
N LEU A 62 -13.31 11.31 -20.18
CA LEU A 62 -12.31 10.73 -21.09
C LEU A 62 -11.06 10.21 -20.36
N PRO A 63 -10.52 10.87 -19.32
CA PRO A 63 -9.42 10.34 -18.53
C PRO A 63 -9.70 8.96 -17.93
N LEU A 64 -10.96 8.61 -17.66
CA LEU A 64 -11.34 7.27 -17.16
C LEU A 64 -10.97 6.15 -18.14
N ALA A 65 -10.83 6.45 -19.45
CA ALA A 65 -10.37 5.46 -20.42
C ALA A 65 -8.92 5.01 -20.13
N TRP A 66 -8.08 5.88 -19.54
CA TRP A 66 -6.72 5.51 -19.16
C TRP A 66 -6.67 4.45 -18.05
N MET A 67 -7.76 4.21 -17.32
CA MET A 67 -7.84 3.11 -16.37
C MET A 67 -7.72 1.74 -17.05
N ALA A 68 -8.00 1.65 -18.35
CA ALA A 68 -7.84 0.43 -19.13
C ALA A 68 -6.40 0.22 -19.64
N THR A 69 -5.44 1.10 -19.31
CA THR A 69 -4.08 1.06 -19.88
C THR A 69 -3.33 -0.22 -19.56
N PHE A 70 -3.35 -0.66 -18.30
CA PHE A 70 -2.66 -1.89 -17.88
C PHE A 70 -3.24 -3.13 -18.56
N GLU A 71 -4.57 -3.25 -18.58
CA GLU A 71 -5.25 -4.34 -19.26
C GLU A 71 -4.97 -4.31 -20.78
N ALA A 72 -4.98 -3.13 -21.38
CA ALA A 72 -4.68 -2.98 -22.80
C ALA A 72 -3.22 -3.34 -23.13
N MET A 73 -2.26 -2.99 -22.27
CA MET A 73 -0.85 -3.41 -22.40
C MET A 73 -0.71 -4.93 -22.28
N LYS A 74 -1.38 -5.54 -21.30
CA LYS A 74 -1.36 -7.00 -21.08
C LYS A 74 -1.84 -7.77 -22.32
N HIS A 75 -2.85 -7.27 -23.01
CA HIS A 75 -3.38 -7.90 -24.24
C HIS A 75 -2.74 -7.41 -25.54
N GLY A 76 -1.76 -6.49 -25.49
CA GLY A 76 -1.12 -5.91 -26.68
C GLY A 76 -2.09 -5.12 -27.57
N VAL A 77 -3.07 -4.45 -26.96
CA VAL A 77 -4.11 -3.65 -27.63
C VAL A 77 -4.12 -2.19 -27.16
N LEU A 78 -3.02 -1.70 -26.57
CA LEU A 78 -2.90 -0.31 -26.14
C LEU A 78 -3.15 0.67 -27.29
N TRP A 79 -2.75 0.31 -28.52
CA TRP A 79 -3.02 1.13 -29.70
C TRP A 79 -4.52 1.37 -29.96
N LEU A 80 -5.40 0.41 -29.65
CA LEU A 80 -6.85 0.59 -29.79
C LEU A 80 -7.38 1.59 -28.76
N LEU A 81 -6.85 1.53 -27.53
CA LEU A 81 -7.20 2.47 -26.48
C LEU A 81 -6.78 3.90 -26.86
N VAL A 82 -5.53 4.09 -27.27
CA VAL A 82 -5.00 5.39 -27.70
C VAL A 82 -5.78 5.92 -28.91
N ALA A 83 -6.06 5.09 -29.92
CA ALA A 83 -6.86 5.49 -31.07
C ALA A 83 -8.30 5.90 -30.68
N SER A 84 -8.91 5.20 -29.73
CA SER A 84 -10.25 5.52 -29.22
C SER A 84 -10.26 6.84 -28.47
N ILE A 85 -9.24 7.12 -27.66
CA ILE A 85 -9.04 8.40 -26.97
C ILE A 85 -8.87 9.52 -28.00
N PHE A 86 -8.02 9.33 -29.02
CA PHE A 86 -7.80 10.33 -30.06
C PHE A 86 -9.07 10.66 -30.83
N LEU A 87 -9.84 9.63 -31.19
CA LEU A 87 -11.14 9.79 -31.84
C LEU A 87 -12.13 10.52 -30.93
N GLY A 88 -12.15 10.21 -29.64
CA GLY A 88 -12.94 10.91 -28.63
C GLY A 88 -12.62 12.40 -28.57
N ILE A 89 -11.33 12.76 -28.47
CA ILE A 89 -10.86 14.16 -28.46
C ILE A 89 -11.27 14.90 -29.73
N ALA A 90 -11.05 14.29 -30.90
CA ALA A 90 -11.44 14.87 -32.18
C ALA A 90 -12.97 15.04 -32.29
N ALA A 91 -13.74 14.06 -31.79
CA ALA A 91 -15.20 14.13 -31.74
C ALA A 91 -15.68 15.27 -30.83
N PHE A 92 -15.05 15.48 -29.67
CA PHE A 92 -15.33 16.61 -28.79
C PHE A 92 -15.08 17.94 -29.51
N GLY A 93 -13.92 18.08 -30.15
CA GLY A 93 -13.60 19.26 -30.96
C GLY A 93 -14.63 19.51 -32.05
N TYR A 94 -15.08 18.46 -32.75
CA TYR A 94 -16.11 18.55 -33.78
C TYR A 94 -17.46 19.01 -33.22
N VAL A 95 -17.97 18.38 -32.16
CA VAL A 95 -19.24 18.77 -31.53
C VAL A 95 -19.16 20.21 -31.02
N TYR A 96 -18.02 20.59 -30.44
CA TYR A 96 -17.78 21.95 -29.98
C TYR A 96 -17.81 22.98 -31.12
N GLY A 97 -17.22 22.64 -32.27
CA GLY A 97 -17.28 23.46 -33.48
C GLY A 97 -18.69 23.60 -34.05
N VAL A 98 -19.47 22.53 -34.03
CA VAL A 98 -20.88 22.54 -34.48
C VAL A 98 -21.73 23.50 -33.64
N ILE A 99 -21.65 23.42 -32.30
CA ILE A 99 -22.44 24.30 -31.44
C ILE A 99 -21.95 25.76 -31.49
N SER A 100 -20.65 25.97 -31.63
CA SER A 100 -20.05 27.31 -31.72
C SER A 100 -20.37 27.98 -33.05
N HIS A 101 -20.40 27.24 -34.15
CA HIS A 101 -20.91 27.70 -35.44
C HIS A 101 -22.37 28.15 -35.33
N ALA A 102 -23.24 27.33 -34.75
CA ALA A 102 -24.65 27.65 -34.61
C ALA A 102 -24.88 28.88 -33.71
N ARG A 103 -24.05 29.03 -32.67
CA ARG A 103 -24.06 30.21 -31.81
C ARG A 103 -23.58 31.46 -32.55
N SER A 104 -22.53 31.34 -33.37
CA SER A 104 -22.03 32.42 -34.22
C SER A 104 -23.11 32.90 -35.20
N VAL A 105 -23.80 31.98 -35.89
CA VAL A 105 -24.90 32.32 -36.83
C VAL A 105 -26.00 33.09 -36.09
N SER A 106 -26.35 32.68 -34.88
CA SER A 106 -27.36 33.40 -34.07
C SER A 106 -26.92 34.83 -33.72
N GLY A 107 -25.69 35.02 -33.26
CA GLY A 107 -25.19 36.31 -32.74
C GLY A 107 -24.62 37.28 -33.77
N TYR A 108 -24.10 36.76 -34.88
CA TYR A 108 -23.37 37.52 -35.90
C TYR A 108 -23.97 37.38 -37.31
N GLY A 109 -24.89 36.43 -37.52
CA GLY A 109 -25.54 36.20 -38.83
C GLY A 109 -24.76 35.26 -39.74
N ASP A 110 -23.52 34.91 -39.37
CA ASP A 110 -22.67 33.95 -40.07
C ASP A 110 -21.89 33.06 -39.08
N GLY A 111 -21.32 31.97 -39.59
CA GLY A 111 -20.49 31.04 -38.81
C GLY A 111 -19.02 31.46 -38.67
N GLY A 112 -18.62 32.61 -39.22
CA GLY A 112 -17.22 33.03 -39.32
C GLY A 112 -16.60 33.41 -37.98
N SER A 113 -17.41 33.78 -36.98
CA SER A 113 -16.96 34.12 -35.62
C SER A 113 -16.92 32.93 -34.66
N ALA A 114 -17.16 31.70 -35.16
CA ALA A 114 -17.18 30.50 -34.32
C ALA A 114 -15.86 30.22 -33.61
N TRP A 115 -14.72 30.60 -34.21
CA TRP A 115 -13.38 30.42 -33.63
C TRP A 115 -13.22 31.08 -32.25
N MET A 116 -14.02 32.11 -31.94
CA MET A 116 -14.02 32.79 -30.64
C MET A 116 -14.27 31.82 -29.47
N ALA A 117 -14.92 30.69 -29.73
CA ALA A 117 -15.17 29.67 -28.72
C ALA A 117 -13.86 29.13 -28.08
N PHE A 118 -12.78 28.97 -28.86
CA PHE A 118 -11.51 28.43 -28.34
C PHE A 118 -10.73 29.34 -27.41
N VAL A 119 -10.96 30.65 -27.49
CA VAL A 119 -10.27 31.61 -26.62
C VAL A 119 -11.23 31.92 -25.47
N PRO A 120 -10.93 31.53 -24.21
CA PRO A 120 -11.90 31.64 -23.10
C PRO A 120 -12.54 33.02 -22.98
N ILE A 121 -11.74 34.09 -23.13
CA ILE A 121 -12.21 35.47 -23.09
C ILE A 121 -13.09 35.81 -24.31
N ALA A 122 -12.71 35.37 -25.52
CA ALA A 122 -13.50 35.61 -26.74
C ALA A 122 -14.83 34.83 -26.70
N ASN A 123 -14.86 33.66 -26.07
CA ASN A 123 -16.05 32.85 -25.91
C ASN A 123 -17.12 33.57 -25.07
N LEU A 124 -16.71 34.39 -24.10
CA LEU A 124 -17.65 35.25 -23.36
C LEU A 124 -18.37 36.23 -24.29
N PHE A 125 -17.67 36.82 -25.27
CA PHE A 125 -18.32 37.69 -26.25
C PHE A 125 -19.32 36.90 -27.13
N LEU A 126 -18.97 35.68 -27.54
CA LEU A 126 -19.86 34.80 -28.31
C LEU A 126 -21.11 34.40 -27.49
N LEU A 127 -20.92 34.09 -26.21
CA LEU A 127 -21.98 33.73 -25.27
C LEU A 127 -22.93 34.92 -25.03
N PHE A 128 -22.40 36.12 -24.76
CA PHE A 128 -23.21 37.29 -24.41
C PHE A 128 -23.73 38.10 -25.61
N LYS A 129 -23.31 37.80 -26.86
CA LYS A 129 -23.83 38.49 -28.05
C LYS A 129 -25.35 38.34 -28.18
N ALA A 130 -26.09 39.40 -28.51
CA ALA A 130 -27.55 39.30 -28.73
C ALA A 130 -27.85 38.60 -30.05
N PRO A 131 -28.92 37.77 -30.14
CA PRO A 131 -29.33 37.19 -31.42
C PRO A 131 -29.81 38.28 -32.39
N ILE A 132 -29.49 38.15 -33.67
CA ILE A 132 -29.90 39.11 -34.72
C ILE A 132 -31.41 39.01 -34.98
N GLN A 133 -31.94 37.79 -35.02
CA GLN A 133 -33.38 37.57 -35.13
C GLN A 133 -34.04 37.83 -33.77
N LYS A 134 -34.84 38.89 -33.69
CA LYS A 134 -35.64 39.21 -32.51
C LYS A 134 -36.91 38.38 -32.53
N ASP A 135 -37.01 37.39 -31.64
CA ASP A 135 -38.31 36.82 -31.30
C ASP A 135 -39.12 37.90 -30.58
N GLU A 136 -40.19 38.38 -31.22
CA GLU A 136 -41.02 39.48 -30.70
C GLU A 136 -41.87 39.08 -29.48
N THR A 137 -41.93 37.79 -29.12
CA THR A 137 -42.71 37.27 -27.99
C THR A 137 -41.84 36.96 -26.77
N LYS A 138 -41.41 38.00 -26.06
CA LYS A 138 -40.77 37.85 -24.74
C LYS A 138 -41.84 37.58 -23.66
N SER A 139 -42.19 36.32 -23.42
CA SER A 139 -43.02 35.95 -22.27
C SER A 139 -42.18 35.78 -21.00
N ALA A 140 -42.75 36.06 -19.83
CA ALA A 140 -42.10 35.84 -18.52
C ALA A 140 -41.62 34.38 -18.33
N ALA A 141 -42.29 33.40 -18.95
CA ALA A 141 -41.91 31.99 -18.91
C ALA A 141 -40.53 31.73 -19.57
N ARG A 142 -40.18 32.49 -20.63
CA ARG A 142 -38.88 32.36 -21.30
C ARG A 142 -37.73 32.87 -20.42
N MET A 143 -37.96 33.94 -19.66
CA MET A 143 -36.97 34.48 -18.72
C MET A 143 -36.68 33.52 -17.56
N ALA A 144 -37.72 32.88 -17.02
CA ALA A 144 -37.55 31.84 -16.00
C ALA A 144 -36.76 30.62 -16.55
N GLY A 145 -37.08 30.19 -17.78
CA GLY A 145 -36.33 29.13 -18.47
C GLY A 145 -34.85 29.49 -18.69
N ASP A 146 -34.55 30.73 -19.06
CA ASP A 146 -33.17 31.19 -19.26
C ASP A 146 -32.37 31.15 -17.94
N PHE A 147 -32.95 31.58 -16.82
CA PHE A 147 -32.30 31.53 -15.51
C PHE A 147 -32.03 30.08 -15.07
N VAL A 148 -33.04 29.20 -15.18
CA VAL A 148 -32.90 27.78 -14.84
C VAL A 148 -31.81 27.12 -15.69
N GLY A 149 -31.74 27.44 -16.99
CA GLY A 149 -30.70 26.90 -17.86
C GLY A 149 -29.28 27.39 -17.50
N VAL A 150 -29.12 28.62 -17.03
CA VAL A 150 -27.82 29.09 -16.51
C VAL A 150 -27.43 28.35 -15.24
N VAL A 151 -28.35 28.20 -14.28
CA VAL A 151 -28.07 27.45 -13.04
C VAL A 151 -27.69 26.00 -13.35
N LEU A 152 -28.43 25.35 -14.25
CA LEU A 152 -28.12 23.99 -14.68
C LEU A 152 -26.76 23.90 -15.39
N GLY A 153 -26.41 24.85 -16.24
CA GLY A 153 -25.09 24.87 -16.88
C GLY A 153 -23.94 25.05 -15.89
N LEU A 154 -24.11 25.90 -14.86
CA LEU A 154 -23.12 26.03 -13.78
C LEU A 154 -22.98 24.75 -12.96
N PHE A 155 -24.10 24.08 -12.66
CA PHE A 155 -24.08 22.77 -12.00
C PHE A 155 -23.33 21.72 -12.84
N LEU A 156 -23.55 21.67 -14.15
CA LEU A 156 -22.82 20.77 -15.05
C LEU A 156 -21.32 21.07 -15.07
N LEU A 157 -20.90 22.33 -15.07
CA LEU A 157 -19.49 22.69 -14.97
C LEU A 157 -18.87 22.25 -13.62
N ALA A 158 -19.59 22.45 -12.52
CA ALA A 158 -19.14 21.98 -11.20
C ALA A 158 -19.03 20.44 -11.16
N LEU A 159 -19.99 19.74 -11.78
CA LEU A 159 -19.95 18.28 -11.93
C LEU A 159 -18.75 17.83 -12.75
N ALA A 160 -18.44 18.49 -13.86
CA ALA A 160 -17.27 18.19 -14.69
C ALA A 160 -15.96 18.29 -13.88
N GLN A 161 -15.81 19.36 -13.07
CA GLN A 161 -14.67 19.51 -12.18
C GLN A 161 -14.61 18.42 -11.11
N GLY A 162 -15.76 18.03 -10.55
CA GLY A 162 -15.86 16.92 -9.61
C GLY A 162 -15.42 15.58 -10.21
N ILE A 163 -15.81 15.30 -11.46
CA ILE A 163 -15.39 14.08 -12.19
C ILE A 163 -13.89 14.10 -12.45
N THR A 164 -13.33 15.24 -12.90
CA THR A 164 -11.89 15.36 -13.12
C THR A 164 -11.11 15.06 -11.85
N LYS A 165 -11.46 15.72 -10.73
CA LYS A 165 -10.80 15.47 -9.44
C LYS A 165 -10.92 14.01 -9.00
N ALA A 166 -12.11 13.42 -9.10
CA ALA A 166 -12.32 12.03 -8.73
C ALA A 166 -11.53 11.07 -9.64
N SER A 167 -11.33 11.43 -10.92
CA SER A 167 -10.52 10.64 -11.85
C SER A 167 -9.03 10.71 -11.51
N ASP A 168 -8.55 11.90 -11.11
CA ASP A 168 -7.17 12.10 -10.65
C ASP A 168 -6.91 11.27 -9.39
N ASP A 169 -7.82 11.32 -8.40
CA ASP A 169 -7.72 10.52 -7.18
C ASP A 169 -7.67 9.00 -7.49
N VAL A 170 -8.49 8.52 -8.44
CA VAL A 170 -8.46 7.10 -8.83
C VAL A 170 -7.17 6.76 -9.60
N LEU A 171 -6.69 7.65 -10.46
CA LEU A 171 -5.46 7.44 -11.22
C LEU A 171 -4.25 7.34 -10.27
N ASP A 172 -4.16 8.22 -9.28
CA ASP A 172 -3.10 8.18 -8.26
C ASP A 172 -3.13 6.85 -7.48
N ASN A 173 -4.31 6.41 -7.04
CA ASN A 173 -4.49 5.11 -6.40
C ASN A 173 -4.10 3.93 -7.31
N MET A 174 -4.34 4.04 -8.62
CA MET A 174 -3.93 3.01 -9.58
C MET A 174 -2.42 3.00 -9.80
N ILE A 175 -1.77 4.17 -9.83
CA ILE A 175 -0.32 4.28 -9.93
C ILE A 175 0.33 3.67 -8.68
N GLU A 176 -0.19 3.98 -7.49
CA GLU A 176 0.30 3.39 -6.24
C GLU A 176 0.16 1.86 -6.23
N ARG A 177 -0.99 1.34 -6.64
CA ARG A 177 -1.21 -0.11 -6.75
C ARG A 177 -0.32 -0.77 -7.79
N ALA A 178 -0.15 -0.14 -8.96
CA ALA A 178 0.74 -0.63 -10.00
C ALA A 178 2.20 -0.61 -9.54
N GLY A 179 2.58 0.34 -8.68
CA GLY A 179 3.87 0.36 -8.01
C GLY A 179 4.06 -0.74 -6.97
N ALA A 180 2.99 -1.32 -6.43
CA ALA A 180 3.05 -2.45 -5.49
C ALA A 180 2.92 -3.83 -6.16
N ASP A 181 2.42 -3.87 -7.40
CA ASP A 181 2.16 -5.10 -8.15
C ASP A 181 3.36 -5.48 -9.04
N ALA A 182 4.02 -6.58 -8.70
CA ALA A 182 5.21 -7.06 -9.39
C ALA A 182 4.95 -7.42 -10.87
N GLU A 183 3.75 -7.92 -11.21
CA GLU A 183 3.37 -8.26 -12.59
C GLU A 183 3.26 -6.98 -13.42
N LEU A 184 2.60 -5.94 -12.87
CA LEU A 184 2.44 -4.66 -13.55
C LEU A 184 3.77 -3.93 -13.75
N GLN A 185 4.66 -3.95 -12.76
CA GLN A 185 6.01 -3.41 -12.88
C GLN A 185 6.80 -4.11 -14.00
N SER A 186 6.69 -5.44 -14.10
CA SER A 186 7.35 -6.23 -15.14
C SER A 186 6.83 -5.87 -16.55
N ILE A 187 5.50 -5.80 -16.72
CA ILE A 187 4.86 -5.39 -18.00
C ILE A 187 5.29 -3.97 -18.39
N SER A 188 5.27 -3.03 -17.44
CA SER A 188 5.69 -1.64 -17.68
C SER A 188 7.15 -1.56 -18.10
N THR A 189 8.04 -2.28 -17.40
CA THR A 189 9.47 -2.33 -17.70
C THR A 189 9.73 -2.93 -19.08
N GLU A 190 9.05 -4.02 -19.45
CA GLU A 190 9.16 -4.62 -20.78
C GLU A 190 8.69 -3.66 -21.88
N ALA A 191 7.57 -2.96 -21.64
CA ALA A 191 7.07 -1.93 -22.56
C ALA A 191 8.09 -0.80 -22.75
N MET A 192 8.70 -0.31 -21.68
CA MET A 192 9.76 0.70 -21.73
C MET A 192 10.99 0.22 -22.50
N LEU A 193 11.46 -1.02 -22.25
CA LEU A 193 12.59 -1.63 -22.96
C LEU A 193 12.35 -1.68 -24.47
N ARG A 194 11.14 -2.11 -24.89
CA ARG A 194 10.78 -2.19 -26.32
C ARG A 194 10.69 -0.81 -26.96
N ALA A 195 10.14 0.17 -26.25
CA ALA A 195 9.87 1.50 -26.80
C ALA A 195 11.11 2.41 -26.83
N GLN A 196 11.95 2.36 -25.80
CA GLN A 196 13.03 3.34 -25.58
C GLN A 196 14.43 2.72 -25.54
N GLY A 197 14.53 1.39 -25.48
CA GLY A 197 15.79 0.67 -25.35
C GLY A 197 16.33 0.63 -23.92
N LEU A 198 17.29 -0.27 -23.69
CA LEU A 198 17.81 -0.60 -22.36
C LEU A 198 18.38 0.61 -21.60
N GLU A 199 19.29 1.38 -22.21
CA GLU A 199 19.98 2.48 -21.52
C GLU A 199 19.00 3.55 -21.01
N THR A 200 18.00 3.91 -21.83
CA THR A 200 16.98 4.90 -21.45
C THR A 200 16.09 4.38 -20.33
N THR A 201 15.67 3.11 -20.40
CA THR A 201 14.89 2.46 -19.34
C THR A 201 15.66 2.47 -18.02
N LEU A 202 16.93 2.05 -18.01
CA LEU A 202 17.74 2.06 -16.80
C LEU A 202 17.92 3.47 -16.23
N SER A 203 18.10 4.48 -17.10
CA SER A 203 18.20 5.89 -16.67
C SER A 203 16.91 6.40 -16.02
N GLN A 204 15.74 5.97 -16.49
CA GLN A 204 14.45 6.33 -15.89
C GLN A 204 14.26 5.62 -14.55
N MET A 205 14.52 4.31 -14.49
CA MET A 205 14.49 3.55 -13.23
C MET A 205 15.40 4.18 -12.16
N ALA A 206 16.62 4.60 -12.54
CA ALA A 206 17.54 5.26 -11.60
C ALA A 206 17.02 6.61 -11.09
N ALA A 207 16.26 7.36 -11.90
CA ALA A 207 15.72 8.66 -11.52
C ALA A 207 14.49 8.55 -10.59
N GLU A 208 13.78 7.42 -10.64
CA GLU A 208 12.57 7.18 -9.86
C GLU A 208 12.83 6.65 -8.45
N VAL A 209 14.03 6.11 -8.18
CA VAL A 209 14.36 5.55 -6.86
C VAL A 209 14.98 6.64 -5.96
N PRO A 210 14.24 7.16 -4.96
CA PRO A 210 14.77 8.14 -4.03
C PRO A 210 15.76 7.49 -3.04
N SER A 211 16.50 8.34 -2.33
CA SER A 211 17.26 7.89 -1.16
C SER A 211 16.29 7.44 -0.06
N GLN A 212 16.57 6.30 0.56
CA GLN A 212 15.74 5.76 1.63
C GLN A 212 16.59 4.91 2.60
N GLN A 213 16.19 4.90 3.87
CA GLN A 213 16.73 3.98 4.86
C GLN A 213 16.15 2.58 4.59
N VAL A 214 17.03 1.58 4.45
CA VAL A 214 16.63 0.18 4.19
C VAL A 214 16.46 -0.56 5.52
N ASP A 215 17.39 -0.35 6.45
CA ASP A 215 17.37 -0.90 7.80
C ASP A 215 18.12 0.06 8.77
N ASP A 216 18.26 -0.32 10.03
CA ASP A 216 18.92 0.49 11.07
C ASP A 216 20.37 0.86 10.75
N THR A 217 21.04 0.05 9.92
CA THR A 217 22.45 0.19 9.57
C THR A 217 22.68 0.54 8.10
N THR A 218 21.71 0.34 7.21
CA THR A 218 21.85 0.47 5.76
C THR A 218 20.95 1.58 5.20
N THR A 219 21.54 2.50 4.45
CA THR A 219 20.83 3.54 3.71
C THR A 219 21.12 3.43 2.22
N LEU A 220 20.09 3.37 1.37
CA LEU A 220 20.23 3.55 -0.07
C LEU A 220 20.43 5.04 -0.35
N LEU A 221 21.63 5.44 -0.76
CA LEU A 221 21.94 6.84 -1.04
C LEU A 221 21.36 7.30 -2.37
N ARG A 222 21.49 6.46 -3.40
CA ARG A 222 21.01 6.73 -4.77
C ARG A 222 21.12 5.51 -5.66
N VAL A 223 20.46 5.58 -6.81
CA VAL A 223 20.63 4.67 -7.93
C VAL A 223 21.20 5.45 -9.11
N GLU A 224 22.20 4.87 -9.78
CA GLU A 224 22.85 5.46 -10.94
C GLU A 224 22.72 4.54 -12.16
N ALA A 225 22.39 5.09 -13.31
CA ALA A 225 22.46 4.35 -14.58
C ALA A 225 23.71 4.76 -15.37
N ARG A 226 24.50 3.78 -15.82
CA ARG A 226 25.70 3.98 -16.64
C ARG A 226 25.70 2.96 -17.79
N ALA A 227 25.36 3.43 -18.99
CA ALA A 227 25.15 2.56 -20.16
C ALA A 227 24.15 1.44 -19.82
N THR A 228 24.59 0.17 -19.84
CA THR A 228 23.76 -0.99 -19.51
C THR A 228 23.85 -1.43 -18.04
N THR A 229 24.46 -0.61 -17.17
CA THR A 229 24.61 -0.91 -15.74
C THR A 229 23.70 -0.04 -14.88
N LEU A 230 22.91 -0.67 -14.01
CA LEU A 230 22.12 -0.01 -12.97
C LEU A 230 22.79 -0.26 -11.61
N ARG A 231 23.33 0.80 -11.00
CA ARG A 231 24.14 0.73 -9.77
C ARG A 231 23.41 1.34 -8.58
N TYR A 232 23.08 0.51 -7.61
CA TYR A 232 22.56 0.89 -6.31
C TYR A 232 23.73 1.21 -5.37
N VAL A 233 23.72 2.38 -4.75
CA VAL A 233 24.79 2.87 -3.87
C VAL A 233 24.28 2.91 -2.44
N TYR A 234 24.75 1.98 -1.60
CA TYR A 234 24.39 1.86 -0.19
C TYR A 234 25.49 2.39 0.71
N GLN A 235 25.07 3.01 1.82
CA GLN A 235 25.90 3.33 2.96
C GLN A 235 25.54 2.39 4.12
N VAL A 236 26.53 1.73 4.73
CA VAL A 236 26.33 0.82 5.86
C VAL A 236 27.16 1.25 7.07
N ASP A 237 26.51 1.38 8.22
CA ASP A 237 27.16 1.58 9.51
C ASP A 237 27.47 0.22 10.17
N THR A 238 28.65 -0.32 9.87
CA THR A 238 29.11 -1.62 10.39
C THR A 238 30.63 -1.67 10.56
N ASP A 239 31.08 -2.43 11.56
CA ASP A 239 32.49 -2.74 11.79
C ASP A 239 33.02 -3.88 10.90
N ALA A 240 32.13 -4.60 10.20
CA ALA A 240 32.47 -5.70 9.30
C ALA A 240 33.41 -5.23 8.17
N GLN A 241 34.57 -5.88 7.99
CA GLN A 241 35.57 -5.46 7.01
C GLN A 241 35.18 -5.76 5.56
N ASN A 242 34.28 -6.72 5.35
CA ASN A 242 33.82 -7.13 4.02
C ASN A 242 32.32 -7.43 4.07
N LEU A 243 31.65 -7.31 2.92
CA LEU A 243 30.26 -7.71 2.77
C LEU A 243 30.10 -9.23 3.02
N PRO A 244 29.27 -9.67 3.99
CA PRO A 244 29.10 -11.09 4.30
C PRO A 244 28.62 -11.88 3.09
N ALA A 245 29.11 -13.13 2.95
CA ALA A 245 28.73 -13.99 1.84
C ALA A 245 27.21 -14.28 1.79
N SER A 246 26.53 -14.28 2.95
CA SER A 246 25.07 -14.40 3.06
C SER A 246 24.35 -13.24 2.36
N VAL A 247 24.78 -12.00 2.60
CA VAL A 247 24.20 -10.80 1.98
C VAL A 247 24.39 -10.85 0.46
N ARG A 248 25.59 -11.23 -0.01
CA ARG A 248 25.87 -11.38 -1.45
C ARG A 248 24.92 -12.39 -2.11
N ARG A 249 24.70 -13.55 -1.48
CA ARG A 249 23.78 -14.58 -1.97
C ARG A 249 22.33 -14.11 -1.94
N GLY A 250 21.89 -13.49 -0.85
CA GLY A 250 20.54 -12.95 -0.71
C GLY A 250 20.21 -11.94 -1.80
N LEU A 251 21.13 -11.02 -2.08
CA LEU A 251 20.99 -10.05 -3.16
C LEU A 251 20.93 -10.70 -4.54
N THR A 252 21.81 -11.67 -4.82
CA THR A 252 21.77 -12.39 -6.09
C THR A 252 20.44 -13.12 -6.28
N LYS A 253 20.01 -13.90 -5.27
CA LYS A 253 18.73 -14.61 -5.30
C LYS A 253 17.59 -13.63 -5.52
N HIS A 254 17.49 -12.60 -4.69
CA HIS A 254 16.43 -11.59 -4.76
C HIS A 254 16.37 -10.91 -6.13
N ASN A 255 17.48 -10.39 -6.66
CA ASN A 255 17.50 -9.72 -7.97
C ASN A 255 17.17 -10.66 -9.14
N CYS A 256 17.60 -11.92 -9.07
CA CYS A 256 17.30 -12.91 -10.11
C CYS A 256 15.84 -13.39 -10.06
N THR A 257 15.16 -13.31 -8.91
CA THR A 257 13.75 -13.68 -8.76
C THR A 257 12.80 -12.48 -8.78
N TYR A 258 13.31 -11.25 -8.69
CA TYR A 258 12.47 -10.06 -8.64
C TYR A 258 11.92 -9.72 -10.03
N GLU A 259 10.60 -9.86 -10.19
CA GLU A 259 9.92 -9.81 -11.49
C GLU A 259 10.13 -8.49 -12.24
N ALA A 260 10.30 -7.37 -11.52
CA ALA A 260 10.53 -6.06 -12.15
C ALA A 260 11.93 -5.93 -12.75
N LEU A 261 12.94 -6.61 -12.21
CA LEU A 261 14.33 -6.56 -12.72
C LEU A 261 14.62 -7.65 -13.75
N ALA A 262 13.85 -8.74 -13.74
CA ALA A 262 14.07 -9.84 -14.68
C ALA A 262 14.06 -9.39 -16.17
N PRO A 263 13.12 -8.54 -16.65
CA PRO A 263 13.13 -8.07 -18.04
C PRO A 263 14.39 -7.30 -18.43
N VAL A 264 14.90 -6.42 -17.55
CA VAL A 264 16.11 -5.65 -17.85
C VAL A 264 17.36 -6.52 -17.82
N ILE A 265 17.45 -7.47 -16.89
CA ILE A 265 18.57 -8.44 -16.82
C ILE A 265 18.59 -9.32 -18.08
N GLN A 266 17.43 -9.82 -18.50
CA GLN A 266 17.27 -10.59 -19.74
C GLN A 266 17.62 -9.78 -20.99
N ALA A 267 17.36 -8.47 -20.98
CA ALA A 267 17.76 -7.55 -22.04
C ALA A 267 19.27 -7.21 -22.03
N GLY A 268 20.04 -7.73 -21.08
CA GLY A 268 21.49 -7.56 -20.98
C GLY A 268 21.95 -6.50 -19.97
N ALA A 269 21.09 -6.08 -19.05
CA ALA A 269 21.49 -5.21 -17.95
C ALA A 269 22.49 -5.89 -17.01
N THR A 270 23.35 -5.07 -16.41
CA THR A 270 24.14 -5.43 -15.23
C THR A 270 23.59 -4.68 -14.03
N ILE A 271 23.20 -5.40 -12.98
CA ILE A 271 22.76 -4.77 -11.73
C ILE A 271 23.92 -4.81 -10.75
N GLU A 272 24.33 -3.66 -10.23
CA GLU A 272 25.41 -3.54 -9.25
C GLU A 272 24.87 -3.01 -7.92
N HIS A 273 25.17 -3.70 -6.81
CA HIS A 273 24.96 -3.18 -5.46
C HIS A 273 26.31 -2.87 -4.84
N PHE A 274 26.61 -1.59 -4.67
CA PHE A 274 27.82 -1.11 -4.02
C PHE A 274 27.54 -0.78 -2.56
N TYR A 275 28.32 -1.34 -1.64
CA TYR A 275 28.22 -1.08 -0.21
C TYR A 275 29.48 -0.36 0.27
N GLY A 276 29.30 0.86 0.79
CA GLY A 276 30.37 1.66 1.38
C GLY A 276 30.05 2.09 2.81
N ARG A 277 31.09 2.39 3.59
CA ARG A 277 30.94 3.01 4.90
C ARG A 277 30.82 4.54 4.82
N PRO A 278 30.36 5.21 5.90
CA PRO A 278 30.38 6.67 5.97
C PRO A 278 31.75 7.32 5.73
N ASP A 279 32.83 6.62 6.03
CA ASP A 279 34.22 7.09 5.81
C ASP A 279 34.72 6.91 4.37
N GLY A 280 33.90 6.34 3.48
CA GLY A 280 34.24 6.05 2.09
C GLY A 280 34.93 4.70 1.86
N THR A 281 35.16 3.90 2.90
CA THR A 281 35.70 2.53 2.78
C THR A 281 34.70 1.63 2.05
N GLU A 282 35.16 0.92 1.02
CA GLU A 282 34.33 -0.07 0.32
C GLU A 282 34.24 -1.37 1.13
N LEU A 283 33.02 -1.83 1.38
CA LEU A 283 32.74 -3.15 1.98
C LEU A 283 32.67 -4.24 0.91
N GLY A 284 32.20 -3.87 -0.29
CA GLY A 284 32.18 -4.73 -1.45
C GLY A 284 31.12 -4.32 -2.48
N THR A 285 31.22 -4.94 -3.65
CA THR A 285 30.25 -4.80 -4.74
C THR A 285 29.66 -6.17 -5.10
N VAL A 286 28.35 -6.23 -5.29
CA VAL A 286 27.64 -7.41 -5.82
C VAL A 286 27.18 -7.08 -7.23
N THR A 287 27.64 -7.85 -8.21
CA THR A 287 27.27 -7.70 -9.61
C THR A 287 26.36 -8.85 -10.00
N ILE A 288 25.20 -8.54 -10.56
CA ILE A 288 24.20 -9.50 -11.05
C ILE A 288 24.06 -9.30 -12.57
N THR A 289 24.12 -10.39 -13.31
CA THR A 289 23.95 -10.44 -14.76
C THR A 289 23.09 -11.65 -15.12
N GLN A 290 22.59 -11.72 -16.36
CA GLN A 290 21.85 -12.89 -16.83
C GLN A 290 22.63 -14.20 -16.62
N ALA A 291 23.94 -14.20 -16.88
CA ALA A 291 24.78 -15.39 -16.69
C ALA A 291 24.83 -15.88 -15.24
N ILE A 292 24.78 -14.96 -14.27
CA ILE A 292 24.74 -15.26 -12.84
C ILE A 292 23.35 -15.79 -12.45
N CYS A 293 22.27 -15.26 -13.04
CA CYS A 293 20.93 -15.77 -12.79
C CYS A 293 20.68 -17.16 -13.43
N ASP A 294 21.27 -17.42 -14.61
CA ASP A 294 21.17 -18.73 -15.28
C ASP A 294 22.03 -19.81 -14.59
N ASN A 295 23.16 -19.39 -14.01
CA ASN A 295 24.10 -20.27 -13.32
C ASN A 295 24.48 -19.64 -11.97
N PRO A 296 23.56 -19.63 -10.99
CA PRO A 296 23.89 -19.14 -9.66
C PRO A 296 25.11 -19.94 -9.16
N GLU A 297 26.10 -19.22 -8.60
CA GLU A 297 27.28 -19.85 -8.02
C GLU A 297 26.79 -20.98 -7.09
N PRO A 298 27.22 -22.24 -7.30
CA PRO A 298 26.64 -23.38 -6.61
C PRO A 298 26.71 -23.09 -5.13
N GLU A 299 25.54 -23.04 -4.49
CA GLU A 299 25.45 -22.90 -3.05
C GLU A 299 26.33 -23.99 -2.48
N VAL A 300 27.50 -23.62 -1.93
CA VAL A 300 28.23 -24.55 -1.08
C VAL A 300 27.27 -24.78 0.06
N PRO A 301 26.62 -25.95 0.15
CA PRO A 301 25.66 -26.18 1.19
C PRO A 301 26.51 -26.50 2.41
N THR A 302 27.02 -25.46 3.06
CA THR A 302 27.25 -25.58 4.49
C THR A 302 25.86 -25.52 5.08
N ASN A 303 25.18 -26.67 5.10
CA ASN A 303 24.05 -26.87 6.00
C ASN A 303 24.56 -26.37 7.35
N PRO A 304 23.96 -25.30 7.89
CA PRO A 304 24.48 -24.70 9.10
C PRO A 304 24.50 -25.80 10.17
N THR A 305 25.64 -25.94 10.82
CA THR A 305 25.81 -26.91 11.90
C THR A 305 24.78 -26.65 12.99
N GLU A 306 24.45 -27.67 13.79
CA GLU A 306 23.52 -27.51 14.91
C GLU A 306 23.93 -26.36 15.84
N ALA A 307 25.23 -26.12 16.00
CA ALA A 307 25.78 -25.00 16.77
C ALA A 307 25.52 -23.64 16.09
N GLU A 308 25.68 -23.54 14.77
CA GLU A 308 25.36 -22.32 14.01
C GLU A 308 23.87 -22.01 14.06
N ILE A 309 23.00 -23.01 13.88
CA ILE A 309 21.55 -22.84 13.96
C ILE A 309 21.13 -22.44 15.37
N THR A 310 21.74 -23.03 16.40
CA THR A 310 21.52 -22.61 17.79
C THR A 310 21.93 -21.15 17.99
N GLY A 311 23.09 -20.74 17.47
CA GLY A 311 23.53 -19.35 17.52
C GLY A 311 22.60 -18.39 16.77
N MET A 312 22.06 -18.81 15.62
CA MET A 312 21.07 -18.04 14.87
C MET A 312 19.76 -17.87 15.65
N ILE A 313 19.24 -18.93 16.26
CA ILE A 313 18.03 -18.86 17.10
C ILE A 313 18.28 -17.93 18.29
N GLU A 314 19.42 -18.08 18.98
CA GLU A 314 19.76 -17.26 20.14
C GLU A 314 19.98 -15.77 19.78
N ALA A 315 20.41 -15.47 18.56
CA ALA A 315 20.55 -14.10 18.04
C ALA A 315 19.26 -13.52 17.44
N SER A 316 18.27 -14.36 17.14
CA SER A 316 16.97 -13.93 16.61
C SER A 316 16.10 -13.28 17.69
N PRO A 317 15.00 -12.59 17.32
CA PRO A 317 13.99 -12.13 18.27
C PRO A 317 13.38 -13.24 19.14
N ALA A 318 13.50 -14.52 18.74
CA ALA A 318 13.06 -15.68 19.52
C ALA A 318 14.12 -16.18 20.53
N GLY A 319 15.28 -15.53 20.63
CA GLY A 319 16.40 -15.99 21.44
C GLY A 319 16.10 -16.08 22.94
N GLU A 320 15.39 -15.12 23.51
CA GLU A 320 14.98 -15.15 24.93
C GLU A 320 13.95 -16.26 25.19
N MET A 321 13.00 -16.46 24.28
CA MET A 321 12.07 -17.59 24.33
C MET A 321 12.83 -18.92 24.37
N TYR A 322 13.78 -19.10 23.45
CA TYR A 322 14.55 -20.33 23.35
C TYR A 322 15.44 -20.56 24.58
N ARG A 323 16.03 -19.50 25.16
CA ARG A 323 16.76 -19.57 26.43
C ARG A 323 15.85 -19.97 27.60
N ALA A 324 14.63 -19.44 27.66
CA ALA A 324 13.64 -19.83 28.67
C ALA A 324 13.22 -21.30 28.52
N LEU A 325 12.95 -21.76 27.29
CA LEU A 325 12.69 -23.17 27.01
C LEU A 325 13.86 -24.05 27.47
N LYS A 326 15.11 -23.69 27.18
CA LYS A 326 16.28 -24.45 27.63
C LYS A 326 16.35 -24.57 29.16
N GLY A 327 15.95 -23.52 29.87
CA GLY A 327 15.95 -23.48 31.33
C GLY A 327 14.83 -24.29 31.98
N TYR A 328 13.61 -24.15 31.48
CA TYR A 328 12.39 -24.70 32.12
C TYR A 328 11.89 -26.00 31.45
N TYR A 329 12.05 -26.12 30.14
CA TYR A 329 11.50 -27.19 29.31
C TYR A 329 12.54 -27.71 28.29
N PRO A 330 13.61 -28.39 28.74
CA PRO A 330 14.75 -28.74 27.88
C PRO A 330 14.38 -29.64 26.69
N GLU A 331 13.40 -30.53 26.84
CA GLU A 331 12.91 -31.36 25.73
C GLU A 331 12.15 -30.52 24.68
N GLU A 332 11.41 -29.50 25.11
CA GLU A 332 10.72 -28.59 24.19
C GLU A 332 11.69 -27.65 23.48
N ALA A 333 12.76 -27.20 24.16
CA ALA A 333 13.85 -26.48 23.51
C ALA A 333 14.50 -27.34 22.41
N LYS A 334 14.75 -28.62 22.70
CA LYS A 334 15.29 -29.55 21.71
C LYS A 334 14.34 -29.71 20.52
N TYR A 335 13.04 -29.92 20.77
CA TYR A 335 12.02 -30.01 19.72
C TYR A 335 11.97 -28.73 18.86
N PHE A 336 12.02 -27.57 19.50
CA PHE A 336 12.05 -26.27 18.81
C PHE A 336 13.26 -26.14 17.89
N ARG A 337 14.47 -26.41 18.42
CA ARG A 337 15.70 -26.36 17.64
C ARG A 337 15.71 -27.37 16.51
N ASP A 338 15.36 -28.63 16.77
CA ASP A 338 15.38 -29.70 15.77
C ASP A 338 14.40 -29.40 14.62
N SER A 339 13.27 -28.74 14.92
CA SER A 339 12.34 -28.22 13.90
C SER A 339 12.97 -27.15 13.01
N MET A 340 13.76 -26.24 13.59
CA MET A 340 14.51 -25.22 12.84
C MET A 340 15.64 -25.82 12.01
N VAL A 341 16.34 -26.82 12.56
CA VAL A 341 17.39 -27.56 11.84
C VAL A 341 16.82 -28.24 10.61
N ALA A 342 15.70 -28.96 10.76
CA ALA A 342 15.04 -29.65 9.67
C ALA A 342 14.59 -28.68 8.56
N LEU A 343 14.04 -27.53 8.96
CA LEU A 343 13.54 -26.53 8.03
C LEU A 343 14.67 -25.85 7.25
N LEU A 344 15.70 -25.33 7.93
CA LEU A 344 16.83 -24.64 7.30
C LEU A 344 17.66 -25.59 6.44
N SER A 345 17.82 -26.84 6.86
CA SER A 345 18.49 -27.87 6.04
C SER A 345 17.67 -28.25 4.79
N GLY A 346 16.38 -27.92 4.77
CA GLY A 346 15.49 -28.08 3.62
C GLY A 346 15.57 -26.92 2.61
N GLY A 347 16.39 -25.91 2.86
CA GLY A 347 16.52 -24.73 1.99
C GLY A 347 15.44 -23.67 2.20
N ALA A 348 14.72 -23.73 3.33
CA ALA A 348 13.73 -22.73 3.68
C ALA A 348 14.36 -21.34 3.81
N ASP A 349 13.60 -20.32 3.42
CA ASP A 349 14.03 -18.93 3.61
C ASP A 349 13.73 -18.41 5.02
N GLU A 350 14.09 -17.15 5.27
CA GLU A 350 13.97 -16.51 6.58
C GLU A 350 12.50 -16.32 7.00
N GLU A 351 11.59 -16.08 6.06
CA GLU A 351 10.17 -15.91 6.32
C GLU A 351 9.54 -17.24 6.74
N GLU A 352 9.83 -18.32 6.00
CA GLU A 352 9.44 -19.67 6.35
C GLU A 352 10.00 -20.09 7.72
N ALA A 353 11.26 -19.74 8.00
CA ALA A 353 11.90 -19.95 9.28
C ALA A 353 11.18 -19.24 10.42
N PHE A 354 10.87 -17.95 10.25
CA PHE A 354 10.16 -17.18 11.25
C PHE A 354 8.74 -17.67 11.50
N SER A 355 7.98 -17.95 10.44
CA SER A 355 6.64 -18.52 10.52
C SER A 355 6.63 -19.86 11.26
N LYS A 356 7.62 -20.73 10.98
CA LYS A 356 7.78 -22.01 11.68
C LYS A 356 8.11 -21.81 13.16
N MET A 357 8.99 -20.85 13.50
CA MET A 357 9.31 -20.53 14.90
C MET A 357 8.06 -20.13 15.68
N LEU A 358 7.21 -19.27 15.13
CA LEU A 358 5.96 -18.87 15.77
C LEU A 358 5.01 -20.05 15.97
N THR A 359 4.85 -20.89 14.94
CA THR A 359 3.97 -22.07 14.98
C THR A 359 4.39 -23.07 16.05
N VAL A 360 5.69 -23.43 16.07
CA VAL A 360 6.24 -24.38 17.06
C VAL A 360 6.18 -23.78 18.46
N GLY A 361 6.51 -22.50 18.62
CA GLY A 361 6.37 -21.79 19.89
C GLY A 361 4.92 -21.82 20.42
N ALA A 362 3.93 -21.53 19.56
CA ALA A 362 2.51 -21.58 19.92
C ALA A 362 2.04 -23.00 20.29
N GLU A 363 2.55 -24.03 19.62
CA GLU A 363 2.28 -25.42 19.97
C GLU A 363 2.79 -25.77 21.37
N ILE A 364 4.04 -25.39 21.68
CA ILE A 364 4.63 -25.63 23.01
C ILE A 364 3.85 -24.86 24.08
N ARG A 365 3.52 -23.58 23.86
CA ARG A 365 2.71 -22.79 24.79
C ARG A 365 1.39 -23.47 25.13
N ARG A 366 0.63 -23.91 24.11
CA ARG A 366 -0.68 -24.56 24.31
C ARG A 366 -0.59 -25.86 25.11
N ARG A 367 0.49 -26.64 24.95
CA ARG A 367 0.71 -27.88 25.72
C ARG A 367 0.85 -27.61 27.23
N HIS A 368 1.44 -26.48 27.61
CA HIS A 368 1.71 -26.14 29.01
C HIS A 368 0.76 -25.07 29.58
N ALA A 369 -0.13 -24.49 28.77
CA ALA A 369 -0.99 -23.39 29.18
C ALA A 369 -1.91 -23.71 30.36
N ALA A 370 -2.38 -24.96 30.49
CA ALA A 370 -3.23 -25.37 31.60
C ALA A 370 -2.53 -25.20 32.98
N ASN A 371 -1.20 -25.28 33.02
CA ASN A 371 -0.42 -25.11 34.25
C ASN A 371 -0.47 -23.68 34.78
N LEU A 372 -0.80 -22.69 33.93
CA LEU A 372 -0.94 -21.29 34.35
C LEU A 372 -2.01 -21.10 35.43
N ARG A 373 -3.07 -21.93 35.45
CA ARG A 373 -4.11 -21.82 36.51
C ARG A 373 -3.55 -22.06 37.92
N ALA A 374 -2.46 -22.82 38.02
CA ALA A 374 -1.76 -23.13 39.26
C ALA A 374 -0.50 -22.27 39.49
N ALA A 375 -0.16 -21.34 38.59
CA ALA A 375 1.05 -20.52 38.72
C ALA A 375 0.93 -19.47 39.85
N PRO A 376 2.04 -19.00 40.45
CA PRO A 376 2.01 -17.92 41.44
C PRO A 376 1.35 -16.65 40.91
N ASP A 377 0.56 -15.97 41.75
CA ASP A 377 -0.20 -14.76 41.33
C ASP A 377 0.72 -13.63 40.84
N GLN A 378 1.90 -13.49 41.45
CA GLN A 378 2.93 -12.55 41.01
C GLN A 378 3.36 -12.80 39.55
N SER A 379 3.53 -14.06 39.16
CA SER A 379 3.93 -14.43 37.80
C SER A 379 2.80 -14.18 36.80
N LEU A 380 1.55 -14.43 37.21
CA LEU A 380 0.35 -14.14 36.41
C LEU A 380 0.17 -12.64 36.18
N GLY A 381 0.35 -11.82 37.22
CA GLY A 381 0.33 -10.36 37.12
C GLY A 381 1.41 -9.82 36.18
N ALA A 382 2.63 -10.37 36.24
CA ALA A 382 3.71 -9.96 35.34
C ALA A 382 3.41 -10.26 33.86
N ILE A 383 2.75 -11.40 33.57
CA ILE A 383 2.33 -11.74 32.20
C ILE A 383 1.27 -10.75 31.70
N LEU A 384 0.23 -10.46 32.50
CA LEU A 384 -0.81 -9.51 32.12
C LEU A 384 -0.27 -8.09 31.94
N GLN A 385 0.67 -7.68 32.78
CA GLN A 385 1.36 -6.41 32.64
C GLN A 385 2.13 -6.34 31.32
N SER A 386 2.87 -7.40 30.97
CA SER A 386 3.61 -7.47 29.72
C SER A 386 2.68 -7.44 28.49
N GLN A 387 1.55 -8.18 28.54
CA GLN A 387 0.53 -8.16 27.49
C GLN A 387 -0.07 -6.76 27.32
N THR A 388 -0.37 -6.09 28.43
CA THR A 388 -0.89 -4.71 28.43
C THR A 388 0.10 -3.74 27.80
N GLN A 389 1.40 -3.84 28.13
CA GLN A 389 2.44 -3.00 27.54
C GLN A 389 2.58 -3.23 26.03
N MET A 390 2.52 -4.49 25.58
CA MET A 390 2.57 -4.82 24.15
C MET A 390 1.39 -4.22 23.39
N ILE A 391 0.16 -4.34 23.91
CA ILE A 391 -1.02 -3.74 23.27
C ILE A 391 -0.92 -2.21 23.28
N ALA A 392 -0.47 -1.62 24.39
CA ALA A 392 -0.37 -0.17 24.56
C ALA A 392 0.67 0.47 23.62
N ALA A 393 1.68 -0.28 23.16
CA ALA A 393 2.62 0.19 22.15
C ALA A 393 1.95 0.60 20.83
N PHE A 394 0.72 0.11 20.58
CA PHE A 394 -0.06 0.39 19.38
C PHE A 394 -1.30 1.27 19.64
N GLU A 395 -1.46 1.85 20.83
CA GLU A 395 -2.65 2.65 21.20
C GLU A 395 -2.94 3.81 20.24
N ASN A 396 -1.90 4.36 19.60
CA ASN A 396 -2.01 5.43 18.61
C ASN A 396 -2.42 4.97 17.20
N ASP A 397 -2.52 3.66 16.95
CA ASP A 397 -3.00 3.05 15.72
C ASP A 397 -4.15 2.08 16.06
N PRO A 398 -5.41 2.56 16.12
CA PRO A 398 -6.54 1.75 16.56
C PRO A 398 -6.76 0.49 15.73
N VAL A 399 -6.48 0.56 14.42
CA VAL A 399 -6.66 -0.59 13.52
C VAL A 399 -5.64 -1.67 13.83
N LEU A 400 -4.35 -1.30 13.95
CA LEU A 400 -3.32 -2.26 14.32
C LEU A 400 -3.50 -2.77 15.75
N CYS A 401 -3.82 -1.89 16.71
CA CYS A 401 -4.05 -2.29 18.09
C CYS A 401 -5.18 -3.31 18.21
N ASN A 402 -6.31 -3.11 17.52
CA ASN A 402 -7.40 -4.08 17.48
C ASN A 402 -6.96 -5.45 16.96
N ARG A 403 -6.11 -5.47 15.92
CA ARG A 403 -5.54 -6.72 15.39
C ARG A 403 -4.62 -7.39 16.40
N VAL A 404 -3.81 -6.62 17.14
CA VAL A 404 -2.93 -7.13 18.20
C VAL A 404 -3.73 -7.68 19.38
N VAL A 405 -4.85 -7.05 19.74
CA VAL A 405 -5.79 -7.59 20.74
C VAL A 405 -6.34 -8.94 20.31
N MET A 406 -6.74 -9.08 19.03
CA MET A 406 -7.40 -10.28 18.52
C MET A 406 -6.44 -11.43 18.19
N PHE A 407 -5.26 -11.13 17.67
CA PHE A 407 -4.34 -12.12 17.12
C PHE A 407 -2.96 -12.11 17.80
N GLY A 408 -2.79 -11.32 18.86
CA GLY A 408 -1.53 -11.21 19.58
C GLY A 408 -0.40 -10.63 18.72
N ALA A 409 0.83 -11.07 19.00
CA ALA A 409 2.02 -10.58 18.31
C ALA A 409 2.07 -10.94 16.81
N GLU A 410 1.29 -11.94 16.36
CA GLU A 410 1.25 -12.35 14.94
C GLU A 410 0.64 -11.27 14.04
N ALA A 411 -0.18 -10.37 14.60
CA ALA A 411 -0.74 -9.24 13.86
C ALA A 411 0.24 -8.10 13.59
N ILE A 412 1.44 -8.11 14.21
CA ILE A 412 2.38 -7.00 14.17
C ILE A 412 3.16 -7.01 12.84
N PRO A 413 3.02 -5.96 11.99
CA PRO A 413 3.77 -5.81 10.76
C PRO A 413 5.28 -5.82 11.02
N GLU A 414 6.04 -6.32 10.06
CA GLU A 414 7.49 -6.48 10.19
C GLU A 414 8.21 -5.18 10.54
N ASP A 415 7.83 -4.06 9.92
CA ASP A 415 8.39 -2.73 10.18
C ASP A 415 8.13 -2.23 11.61
N LYS A 416 7.13 -2.79 12.30
CA LYS A 416 6.77 -2.44 13.69
C LYS A 416 7.34 -3.39 14.72
N ARG A 417 7.79 -4.59 14.34
CA ARG A 417 8.32 -5.60 15.28
C ARG A 417 9.46 -5.07 16.15
N PRO A 418 10.46 -4.29 15.66
CA PRO A 418 11.56 -3.81 16.49
C PRO A 418 11.11 -3.04 17.75
N HIS A 419 9.95 -2.36 17.68
CA HIS A 419 9.40 -1.58 18.78
C HIS A 419 8.85 -2.45 19.93
N VAL A 420 8.56 -3.72 19.65
CA VAL A 420 8.04 -4.67 20.63
C VAL A 420 8.99 -5.82 20.92
N VAL A 421 10.15 -5.94 20.25
CA VAL A 421 11.11 -7.03 20.52
C VAL A 421 11.48 -7.07 22.00
N ALA A 422 11.71 -5.91 22.63
CA ALA A 422 11.97 -5.83 24.08
C ALA A 422 10.77 -6.27 24.95
N LEU A 423 9.55 -6.24 24.41
CA LEU A 423 8.33 -6.73 25.05
C LEU A 423 8.08 -8.22 24.73
N MET A 424 8.72 -8.78 23.70
CA MET A 424 8.68 -10.21 23.38
C MET A 424 9.48 -11.06 24.38
N ASP A 425 10.32 -10.43 25.21
CA ASP A 425 10.93 -11.03 26.41
C ASP A 425 9.89 -11.65 27.37
N ALA A 426 8.61 -11.25 27.23
CA ALA A 426 7.45 -11.86 27.90
C ALA A 426 7.40 -13.38 27.77
N ALA A 427 7.92 -13.95 26.69
CA ALA A 427 7.97 -15.40 26.53
C ALA A 427 8.70 -16.08 27.71
N SER A 428 9.76 -15.46 28.23
CA SER A 428 10.48 -15.99 29.38
C SER A 428 9.64 -16.01 30.67
N LEU A 429 8.84 -14.96 30.90
CA LEU A 429 7.88 -14.87 32.01
C LEU A 429 6.81 -15.96 31.89
N LEU A 430 6.30 -16.16 30.67
CA LEU A 430 5.27 -17.15 30.39
C LEU A 430 5.74 -18.57 30.68
N TYR A 431 6.87 -19.00 30.11
CA TYR A 431 7.39 -20.36 30.33
C TYR A 431 7.80 -20.58 31.78
N ARG A 432 8.33 -19.55 32.45
CA ARG A 432 8.59 -19.61 33.89
C ARG A 432 7.31 -19.86 34.68
N ALA A 433 6.24 -19.11 34.41
CA ALA A 433 4.97 -19.25 35.13
C ALA A 433 4.33 -20.63 34.89
N MET A 434 4.34 -21.13 33.65
CA MET A 434 3.91 -22.49 33.33
C MET A 434 4.69 -23.53 34.14
N TYR A 435 6.01 -23.37 34.21
CA TYR A 435 6.89 -24.27 34.97
C TYR A 435 6.62 -24.22 36.47
N GLU A 436 6.46 -23.02 37.04
CA GLU A 436 6.11 -22.81 38.44
C GLU A 436 4.75 -23.43 38.77
N GLY A 437 3.74 -23.28 37.90
CA GLY A 437 2.42 -23.89 38.09
C GLY A 437 2.45 -25.42 38.00
N GLU A 438 3.35 -25.99 37.21
CA GLU A 438 3.54 -27.43 37.09
C GLU A 438 4.28 -28.05 38.29
N HIS A 439 5.34 -27.40 38.76
CA HIS A 439 6.26 -27.95 39.76
C HIS A 439 6.03 -27.43 41.18
N SER A 440 5.33 -26.31 41.33
CA SER A 440 5.01 -25.68 42.62
C SER A 440 3.59 -25.08 42.58
N PRO A 441 2.57 -25.93 42.35
CA PRO A 441 1.21 -25.46 42.11
C PRO A 441 0.64 -24.74 43.32
N VAL A 442 0.05 -23.57 43.08
CA VAL A 442 -0.80 -22.86 44.04
C VAL A 442 -2.22 -23.42 43.93
N GLU A 443 -2.74 -23.96 45.02
CA GLU A 443 -4.12 -24.45 45.06
C GLU A 443 -5.10 -23.27 44.99
N ARG A 444 -5.94 -23.27 43.95
CA ARG A 444 -7.02 -22.29 43.75
C ARG A 444 -8.32 -23.01 43.43
N THR A 445 -9.42 -22.41 43.86
CA THR A 445 -10.74 -22.75 43.32
C THR A 445 -10.94 -22.06 41.97
N GLN A 446 -11.95 -22.48 41.21
CA GLN A 446 -12.36 -21.75 40.00
C GLN A 446 -12.87 -20.35 40.35
N ALA A 447 -12.73 -19.42 39.40
CA ALA A 447 -13.34 -18.11 39.50
C ALA A 447 -14.87 -18.23 39.63
N THR A 448 -15.44 -17.41 40.51
CA THR A 448 -16.88 -17.38 40.81
C THR A 448 -17.54 -16.16 40.17
N ASP A 449 -18.87 -16.17 40.08
CA ASP A 449 -19.64 -15.01 39.59
C ASP A 449 -19.38 -13.75 40.45
N ASP A 450 -19.16 -13.92 41.75
CA ASP A 450 -18.81 -12.82 42.66
C ASP A 450 -17.45 -12.20 42.31
N ASP A 451 -16.48 -13.02 41.87
CA ASP A 451 -15.16 -12.52 41.42
C ASP A 451 -15.32 -11.62 40.19
N TRP A 452 -16.06 -12.10 39.19
CA TRP A 452 -16.36 -11.33 37.98
C TRP A 452 -17.16 -10.06 38.28
N GLY A 453 -18.12 -10.14 39.21
CA GLY A 453 -18.89 -8.98 39.67
C GLY A 453 -18.00 -7.90 40.28
N ASN A 454 -17.03 -8.26 41.11
CA ASN A 454 -16.07 -7.31 41.68
C ASN A 454 -15.17 -6.69 40.60
N LEU A 455 -14.68 -7.48 39.64
CA LEU A 455 -13.89 -6.96 38.52
C LEU A 455 -14.67 -5.93 37.69
N ILE A 456 -15.95 -6.22 37.41
CA ILE A 456 -16.83 -5.33 36.65
C ILE A 456 -17.05 -4.01 37.40
N VAL A 457 -17.23 -4.06 38.74
CA VAL A 457 -17.31 -2.85 39.57
C VAL A 457 -16.04 -2.00 39.44
N ASP A 458 -14.86 -2.62 39.52
CA ASP A 458 -13.59 -1.92 39.36
C ASP A 458 -13.39 -1.38 37.93
N PHE A 459 -13.88 -2.10 36.92
CA PHE A 459 -13.85 -1.66 35.53
C PHE A 459 -14.67 -0.38 35.32
N TYR A 460 -15.89 -0.31 35.86
CA TYR A 460 -16.70 0.92 35.83
C TYR A 460 -16.07 2.04 36.67
N ALA A 461 -15.47 1.72 37.82
CA ALA A 461 -14.77 2.71 38.64
C ALA A 461 -13.56 3.32 37.91
N ALA A 462 -12.90 2.54 37.04
CA ALA A 462 -11.84 3.01 36.15
C ALA A 462 -12.37 3.77 34.91
N GLY A 463 -13.67 4.05 34.83
CA GLY A 463 -14.31 4.80 33.75
C GLY A 463 -14.71 3.94 32.54
N GLY A 464 -14.76 2.62 32.70
CA GLY A 464 -15.31 1.72 31.68
C GLY A 464 -16.81 1.96 31.44
N THR A 465 -17.31 1.56 30.28
CA THR A 465 -18.73 1.65 29.92
C THR A 465 -19.32 0.28 29.60
N ASP A 466 -20.65 0.18 29.54
CA ASP A 466 -21.33 -1.05 29.12
C ASP A 466 -20.89 -1.46 27.70
N ASP A 467 -20.82 -0.50 26.77
CA ASP A 467 -20.36 -0.74 25.39
C ASP A 467 -18.91 -1.25 25.34
N GLU A 468 -18.00 -0.71 26.18
CA GLU A 468 -16.63 -1.20 26.27
C GLU A 468 -16.57 -2.61 26.88
N LEU A 469 -17.38 -2.91 27.90
CA LEU A 469 -17.45 -4.25 28.49
C LEU A 469 -18.00 -5.28 27.51
N ASP A 470 -19.03 -4.92 26.74
CA ASP A 470 -19.58 -5.75 25.67
C ASP A 470 -18.52 -6.06 24.61
N LEU A 471 -17.67 -5.08 24.25
CA LEU A 471 -16.55 -5.29 23.34
C LEU A 471 -15.46 -6.20 23.92
N VAL A 472 -15.24 -6.22 25.23
CA VAL A 472 -14.31 -7.17 25.86
C VAL A 472 -14.88 -8.59 25.81
N MET A 473 -16.19 -8.75 26.06
CA MET A 473 -16.86 -10.05 26.07
C MET A 473 -17.10 -10.61 24.66
N GLN A 474 -17.38 -9.74 23.70
CA GLN A 474 -17.62 -10.07 22.29
C GLN A 474 -16.80 -9.14 21.40
N PRO A 475 -15.48 -9.41 21.25
CA PRO A 475 -14.60 -8.55 20.48
C PRO A 475 -15.04 -8.35 19.03
N ASP A 476 -15.20 -7.09 18.64
CA ASP A 476 -15.36 -6.66 17.25
C ASP A 476 -14.11 -5.93 16.78
N ILE A 477 -13.33 -6.59 15.91
CA ILE A 477 -12.09 -6.03 15.36
C ILE A 477 -12.31 -4.74 14.57
N GLN A 478 -13.52 -4.50 14.08
CA GLN A 478 -13.88 -3.29 13.34
C GLN A 478 -14.26 -2.12 14.26
N SER A 479 -14.48 -2.37 15.56
CA SER A 479 -14.84 -1.32 16.51
C SER A 479 -13.63 -0.47 16.86
N PRO A 480 -13.67 0.86 16.65
CA PRO A 480 -12.55 1.73 17.01
C PRO A 480 -12.30 1.82 18.53
N GLN A 481 -13.18 1.25 19.36
CA GLN A 481 -13.07 1.26 20.82
C GLN A 481 -12.46 -0.02 21.40
N LEU A 482 -12.33 -1.11 20.63
CA LEU A 482 -11.90 -2.42 21.14
C LEU A 482 -10.53 -2.35 21.84
N CYS A 483 -9.53 -1.73 21.20
CA CYS A 483 -8.19 -1.55 21.77
C CYS A 483 -8.24 -0.91 23.18
N ASN A 484 -8.95 0.21 23.32
CA ASN A 484 -9.02 0.94 24.58
C ASN A 484 -9.82 0.18 25.64
N ALA A 485 -10.91 -0.45 25.24
CA ALA A 485 -11.72 -1.31 26.11
C ALA A 485 -10.88 -2.46 26.69
N MET A 486 -10.14 -3.18 25.83
CA MET A 486 -9.27 -4.28 26.24
C MET A 486 -8.11 -3.81 27.13
N LEU A 487 -7.46 -2.69 26.78
CA LEU A 487 -6.40 -2.11 27.61
C LEU A 487 -6.90 -1.73 29.00
N ARG A 488 -8.07 -1.10 29.09
CA ARG A 488 -8.68 -0.74 30.38
C ARG A 488 -8.98 -2.00 31.19
N PHE A 489 -9.59 -2.99 30.56
CA PHE A 489 -9.93 -4.25 31.22
C PHE A 489 -8.70 -4.99 31.75
N LEU A 490 -7.65 -5.14 30.94
CA LEU A 490 -6.41 -5.81 31.35
C LEU A 490 -5.68 -5.06 32.46
N ARG A 491 -5.66 -3.71 32.44
CA ARG A 491 -5.09 -2.90 33.51
C ARG A 491 -5.85 -3.12 34.83
N VAL A 492 -7.17 -3.06 34.79
CA VAL A 492 -8.02 -3.30 35.98
C VAL A 492 -7.82 -4.71 36.53
N LEU A 493 -7.78 -5.73 35.67
CA LEU A 493 -7.53 -7.11 36.09
C LEU A 493 -6.12 -7.30 36.69
N THR A 494 -5.12 -6.63 36.12
CA THR A 494 -3.73 -6.67 36.61
C THR A 494 -3.63 -6.06 38.00
N ASP A 495 -4.28 -4.90 38.22
CA ASP A 495 -4.19 -4.11 39.45
C ASP A 495 -5.23 -4.51 40.53
N ALA A 496 -6.15 -5.43 40.23
CA ALA A 496 -7.21 -5.84 41.15
C ALA A 496 -6.68 -6.44 42.47
N ASP A 497 -7.22 -5.97 43.60
CA ASP A 497 -6.85 -6.37 44.97
C ASP A 497 -8.09 -6.69 45.83
N PHE A 498 -9.03 -7.44 45.25
CA PHE A 498 -10.17 -8.01 45.98
C PHE A 498 -9.99 -9.53 46.16
N PRO A 499 -10.67 -10.15 47.17
CA PRO A 499 -10.65 -11.60 47.34
C PRO A 499 -11.11 -12.32 46.06
N GLY A 500 -10.24 -13.12 45.44
CA GLY A 500 -10.52 -13.85 44.20
C GLY A 500 -9.98 -13.23 42.92
N SER A 501 -9.38 -12.04 42.98
CA SER A 501 -8.66 -11.43 41.84
C SER A 501 -7.56 -12.34 41.27
N ASP A 502 -6.88 -13.11 42.12
CA ASP A 502 -5.87 -14.09 41.72
C ASP A 502 -6.43 -15.23 40.86
N ARG A 503 -7.67 -15.67 41.13
CA ARG A 503 -8.38 -16.67 40.32
C ARG A 503 -8.70 -16.12 38.92
N LEU A 504 -9.11 -14.86 38.83
CA LEU A 504 -9.41 -14.22 37.55
C LEU A 504 -8.14 -14.04 36.70
N ARG A 505 -7.03 -13.62 37.31
CA ARG A 505 -5.74 -13.53 36.61
C ARG A 505 -5.29 -14.91 36.11
N ALA A 506 -5.45 -15.95 36.93
CA ALA A 506 -5.13 -17.32 36.56
C ALA A 506 -5.96 -17.83 35.37
N GLU A 507 -7.28 -17.63 35.40
CA GLU A 507 -8.17 -18.03 34.30
C GLU A 507 -7.93 -17.21 33.02
N MET A 508 -7.75 -15.89 33.12
CA MET A 508 -7.51 -15.03 31.95
C MET A 508 -6.19 -15.37 31.27
N VAL A 509 -5.09 -15.49 32.03
CA VAL A 509 -3.77 -15.82 31.47
C VAL A 509 -3.79 -17.21 30.83
N ALA A 510 -4.45 -18.19 31.44
CA ALA A 510 -4.62 -19.52 30.85
C ALA A 510 -5.42 -19.43 29.54
N ALA A 511 -6.58 -18.77 29.55
CA ALA A 511 -7.46 -18.65 28.38
C ALA A 511 -6.77 -17.98 27.18
N ILE A 512 -6.02 -16.89 27.41
CA ILE A 512 -5.25 -16.18 26.36
C ILE A 512 -4.21 -17.10 25.70
N ASN A 513 -3.64 -18.07 26.43
CA ASN A 513 -2.56 -18.92 25.94
C ASN A 513 -3.01 -20.32 25.50
N GLU A 514 -4.30 -20.67 25.71
CA GLU A 514 -4.91 -21.91 25.24
C GLU A 514 -5.47 -21.81 23.80
N GLY A 515 -5.91 -20.61 23.40
CA GLY A 515 -6.32 -20.29 22.03
C GLY A 515 -5.12 -20.21 21.10
#